data_AF-A0A5B2ZG70-F1
#
_entry.id   AF-A0A5B2ZG70-F1
#
_cell.length_a   1.000
_cell.length_b   1.000
_cell.length_c   1.000
_cell.angle_alpha   90.00
_cell.angle_beta   90.00
_cell.angle_gamma   90.00
#
_symmetry.space_group_name_H-M   'P 1'
#
loop_
_entity.id
_entity.type
_entity.pdbx_description
1 polymer ?
#
loop_
_entity_poly.entity_id
_entity_poly.type
_entity_poly.pdbx_seq_one_letter_code
_entity_poly.pdbx_strand_id
1 'polypeptide(L)'
;MERRPRVVRGGRTTRPRMNTVAERNRLPLESLHPGPGKRRSLDGLVLAPEALARFNRLLVELRPEAPEISADQVATLGRWLLSLPPARAEAVLAERLCRAEPLRRMLTDDDWEAEPGLRERSALLLGYLQEVHDLIPDHLPLIGRLDDALLVELAWDSFAAEAADYQDFCRFRSERRPRGTPAERRLAWENAVLAEAALLQQRRELRARPYAAGEPLRPMIRVS
;
A
#
# COMPACT_ATOMS: atom_id res chain seq x y z
N MET A 1 20.81 47.16 39.04
CA MET A 1 19.44 46.61 39.04
C MET A 1 18.82 46.96 37.70
N GLU A 2 19.12 46.19 36.66
CA GLU A 2 18.60 46.42 35.29
C GLU A 2 17.91 45.15 34.81
N ARG A 3 16.60 45.28 34.54
CA ARG A 3 15.75 44.21 34.02
C ARG A 3 15.83 44.22 32.50
N ARG A 4 16.36 43.15 31.90
CA ARG A 4 16.32 42.90 30.45
C ARG A 4 14.91 42.43 30.02
N PRO A 5 14.43 42.83 28.83
CA PRO A 5 13.12 42.43 28.31
C PRO A 5 13.11 40.98 27.79
N ARG A 6 11.94 40.35 27.99
CA ARG A 6 11.60 38.95 27.73
C ARG A 6 11.32 38.73 26.24
N VAL A 7 12.20 38.01 25.55
CA VAL A 7 11.97 37.53 24.18
C VAL A 7 11.08 36.28 24.24
N VAL A 8 9.84 36.39 23.77
CA VAL A 8 8.91 35.28 23.61
C VAL A 8 9.35 34.45 22.39
N ARG A 9 9.84 33.24 22.63
CA ARG A 9 10.22 32.28 21.58
C ARG A 9 8.98 31.78 20.84
N GLY A 10 9.04 31.84 19.52
CA GLY A 10 8.00 31.36 18.61
C GLY A 10 7.61 29.91 18.86
N GLY A 11 6.30 29.69 18.99
CA GLY A 11 5.70 28.38 18.97
C GLY A 11 5.90 27.77 17.59
N ARG A 12 6.77 26.77 17.49
CA ARG A 12 6.76 25.84 16.36
C ARG A 12 5.46 25.05 16.47
N THR A 13 4.53 25.34 15.58
CA THR A 13 3.39 24.48 15.26
C THR A 13 3.94 23.18 14.68
N THR A 14 4.28 22.24 15.56
CA THR A 14 4.58 20.86 15.20
C THR A 14 3.29 20.28 14.61
N ARG A 15 3.24 20.14 13.28
CA ARG A 15 2.21 19.35 12.61
C ARG A 15 2.25 17.94 13.23
N PRO A 16 1.13 17.37 13.70
CA PRO A 16 1.13 15.98 14.12
C PRO A 16 1.48 15.13 12.90
N ARG A 17 2.58 14.37 13.00
CA ARG A 17 2.91 13.29 12.06
C ARG A 17 1.72 12.33 12.08
N MET A 18 0.94 12.34 11.00
CA MET A 18 0.06 11.23 10.65
C MET A 18 0.97 10.07 10.23
N ASN A 19 1.63 9.42 11.19
CA ASN A 19 2.15 8.07 11.02
C ASN A 19 0.92 7.16 11.00
N THR A 20 0.28 7.11 9.84
CA THR A 20 -0.90 6.29 9.56
C THR A 20 -0.50 4.82 9.57
N VAL A 21 -1.46 3.98 9.93
CA VAL A 21 -1.37 2.53 10.17
C VAL A 21 -0.52 1.74 9.13
N ALA A 22 -0.33 2.28 7.92
CA ALA A 22 0.50 1.73 6.85
C ALA A 22 1.99 1.50 7.24
N GLU A 23 2.61 2.38 8.03
CA GLU A 23 4.03 2.20 8.43
C GLU A 23 4.21 1.11 9.50
N ARG A 24 3.19 0.87 10.33
CA ARG A 24 3.25 -0.12 11.43
C ARG A 24 3.17 -1.57 10.95
N ASN A 25 2.95 -1.73 9.65
CA ASN A 25 2.61 -2.98 9.05
C ASN A 25 3.35 -3.17 7.73
N ARG A 26 4.65 -2.82 7.74
CA ARG A 26 5.59 -3.29 6.73
C ARG A 26 6.41 -4.44 7.29
N LEU A 27 6.84 -5.35 6.43
CA LEU A 27 7.88 -6.30 6.85
C LEU A 27 9.12 -5.50 7.26
N PRO A 28 9.84 -5.89 8.33
CA PRO A 28 10.90 -5.08 8.94
C PRO A 28 12.20 -4.96 8.11
N LEU A 29 12.12 -4.97 6.78
CA LEU A 29 13.24 -5.09 5.84
C LEU A 29 14.37 -4.07 6.07
N GLU A 30 14.03 -2.81 6.37
CA GLU A 30 15.01 -1.73 6.60
C GLU A 30 15.74 -1.84 7.95
N SER A 31 15.13 -2.49 8.93
CA SER A 31 15.70 -2.67 10.28
C SER A 31 16.52 -3.96 10.42
N LEU A 32 16.48 -4.82 9.41
CA LEU A 32 17.24 -6.08 9.37
C LEU A 32 18.61 -5.84 8.71
N HIS A 33 19.56 -5.33 9.49
CA HIS A 33 20.93 -5.16 9.01
C HIS A 33 21.62 -6.53 8.77
N PRO A 34 22.28 -6.75 7.63
CA PRO A 34 23.06 -7.95 7.40
C PRO A 34 24.27 -7.98 8.35
N GLY A 35 24.29 -8.94 9.27
CA GLY A 35 25.44 -9.19 10.12
C GLY A 35 26.57 -9.89 9.35
N PRO A 36 27.85 -9.62 9.66
CA PRO A 36 28.95 -10.17 8.89
C PRO A 36 29.10 -11.68 9.14
N GLY A 37 28.92 -12.47 8.09
CA GLY A 37 29.40 -13.85 8.01
C GLY A 37 28.40 -14.95 8.43
N LYS A 38 28.14 -15.86 7.49
CA LYS A 38 27.50 -17.19 7.67
C LYS A 38 26.01 -17.22 8.07
N ARG A 39 25.11 -16.47 7.41
CA ARG A 39 23.66 -16.55 7.68
C ARG A 39 22.78 -16.83 6.46
N ARG A 40 23.32 -17.55 5.47
CA ARG A 40 22.56 -18.05 4.30
C ARG A 40 21.53 -19.15 4.64
N SER A 41 21.40 -19.53 5.92
CA SER A 41 20.45 -20.54 6.35
C SER A 41 19.32 -19.97 7.22
N LEU A 42 18.11 -20.40 6.92
CA LEU A 42 16.92 -20.24 7.73
C LEU A 42 16.67 -21.58 8.43
N ASP A 43 17.01 -21.71 9.72
CA ASP A 43 16.86 -22.99 10.47
C ASP A 43 17.38 -24.25 9.75
N GLY A 44 18.51 -24.12 9.05
CA GLY A 44 19.12 -25.21 8.28
C GLY A 44 18.67 -25.33 6.83
N LEU A 45 17.64 -24.59 6.41
CA LEU A 45 17.27 -24.41 5.01
C LEU A 45 18.32 -23.55 4.30
N VAL A 46 19.01 -24.12 3.32
CA VAL A 46 19.89 -23.36 2.42
C VAL A 46 19.06 -22.86 1.25
N LEU A 47 18.94 -21.54 1.11
CA LEU A 47 18.26 -20.94 -0.04
C LEU A 47 19.11 -21.17 -1.30
N ALA A 48 18.53 -21.83 -2.31
CA ALA A 48 19.21 -22.08 -3.57
C ALA A 48 19.51 -20.75 -4.29
N PRO A 49 20.77 -20.48 -4.70
CA PRO A 49 21.12 -19.25 -5.41
C PRO A 49 20.28 -19.01 -6.66
N GLU A 50 19.94 -20.08 -7.38
CA GLU A 50 19.13 -20.05 -8.60
C GLU A 50 17.68 -19.65 -8.31
N ALA A 51 17.11 -20.15 -7.20
CA ALA A 51 15.76 -19.78 -6.77
C ALA A 51 15.70 -18.31 -6.34
N LEU A 52 16.72 -17.84 -5.62
CA LEU A 52 16.82 -16.42 -5.24
C LEU A 52 16.98 -15.52 -6.46
N ALA A 53 17.80 -15.92 -7.44
CA ALA A 53 17.94 -15.19 -8.70
C ALA A 53 16.63 -15.19 -9.51
N ARG A 54 15.84 -16.26 -9.47
CA ARG A 54 14.49 -16.30 -10.06
C ARG A 54 13.55 -15.34 -9.36
N PHE A 55 13.52 -15.35 -8.03
CA PHE A 55 12.73 -14.43 -7.21
C PHE A 55 13.04 -12.96 -7.54
N ASN A 56 14.32 -12.56 -7.54
CA ASN A 56 14.72 -11.19 -7.82
C ASN A 56 14.39 -10.76 -9.25
N ARG A 57 14.53 -11.66 -10.24
CA ARG A 57 14.11 -11.37 -11.63
C ARG A 57 12.61 -11.10 -11.73
N LEU A 58 11.80 -11.96 -11.11
CA LEU A 58 10.35 -11.77 -11.06
C LEU A 58 10.01 -10.45 -10.36
N LEU A 59 10.66 -10.15 -9.24
CA LEU A 59 10.41 -8.91 -8.51
C LEU A 59 10.67 -7.66 -9.38
N VAL A 60 11.75 -7.64 -10.16
CA VAL A 60 12.05 -6.56 -11.11
C VAL A 60 11.01 -6.49 -12.24
N GLU A 61 10.53 -7.64 -12.71
CA GLU A 61 9.46 -7.70 -13.73
C GLU A 61 8.12 -7.14 -13.21
N LEU A 62 7.80 -7.38 -11.94
CA LEU A 62 6.62 -6.83 -11.28
C LEU A 62 6.78 -5.34 -10.93
N ARG A 63 7.99 -4.92 -10.58
CA ARG A 63 8.35 -3.56 -10.15
C ARG A 63 9.81 -3.26 -10.51
N PRO A 64 10.08 -2.52 -11.60
CA PRO A 64 11.44 -2.23 -12.06
C PRO A 64 12.34 -1.55 -11.03
N GLU A 65 11.78 -0.73 -10.14
CA GLU A 65 12.51 -0.01 -9.08
C GLU A 65 12.63 -0.81 -7.77
N ALA A 66 12.27 -2.09 -7.77
CA ALA A 66 12.35 -2.91 -6.58
C ALA A 66 13.81 -3.16 -6.16
N PRO A 67 14.09 -3.19 -4.84
CA PRO A 67 15.40 -3.55 -4.35
C PRO A 67 15.68 -5.04 -4.59
N GLU A 68 16.94 -5.37 -4.88
CA GLU A 68 17.40 -6.76 -4.88
C GLU A 68 17.38 -7.30 -3.43
N ILE A 69 16.87 -8.52 -3.26
CA ILE A 69 16.82 -9.19 -1.97
C ILE A 69 17.95 -10.21 -1.87
N SER A 70 18.70 -10.15 -0.77
CA SER A 70 19.76 -11.11 -0.47
C SER A 70 19.25 -12.30 0.35
N ALA A 71 19.93 -13.44 0.24
CA ALA A 71 19.65 -14.63 1.05
C ALA A 71 19.69 -14.33 2.57
N ASP A 72 20.61 -13.45 3.00
CA ASP A 72 20.74 -13.08 4.41
C ASP A 72 19.54 -12.27 4.91
N GLN A 73 18.94 -11.42 4.06
CA GLN A 73 17.71 -10.69 4.39
C GLN A 73 16.53 -11.64 4.54
N VAL A 74 16.34 -12.58 3.59
CA VAL A 74 15.28 -13.60 3.66
C VAL A 74 15.44 -14.46 4.92
N ALA A 75 16.65 -14.95 5.19
CA ALA A 75 16.94 -15.74 6.37
C ALA A 75 16.73 -14.96 7.68
N THR A 76 17.04 -13.66 7.69
CA THR A 76 16.80 -12.81 8.86
C THR A 76 15.31 -12.57 9.08
N LEU A 77 14.56 -12.35 8.01
CA LEU A 77 13.12 -12.19 8.07
C LEU A 77 12.43 -13.47 8.55
N GLY A 78 12.87 -14.64 8.08
CA GLY A 78 12.33 -15.91 8.53
C GLY A 78 12.62 -16.19 10.00
N ARG A 79 13.84 -15.89 10.49
CA ARG A 79 14.14 -15.96 11.94
C ARG A 79 13.27 -15.04 12.77
N TRP A 80 13.02 -13.83 12.28
CA TRP A 80 12.09 -12.91 12.93
C TRP A 80 10.67 -13.49 12.98
N LEU A 81 10.18 -14.04 11.88
CA LEU A 81 8.84 -14.65 11.82
C LEU A 81 8.71 -15.82 12.80
N LEU A 82 9.72 -16.70 12.85
CA LEU A 82 9.79 -17.85 13.76
C LEU A 82 9.92 -17.43 15.24
N SER A 83 10.37 -16.20 15.52
CA SER A 83 10.42 -15.66 16.89
C SER A 83 9.05 -15.21 17.42
N LEU A 84 8.05 -15.08 16.55
CA LEU A 84 6.69 -14.69 16.92
C LEU A 84 5.88 -15.91 17.39
N PRO A 85 4.83 -15.71 18.22
CA PRO A 85 3.82 -16.74 18.45
C PRO A 85 3.22 -17.23 17.11
N PRO A 86 2.97 -18.54 16.91
CA PRO A 86 2.50 -19.08 15.63
C PRO A 86 1.29 -18.35 15.04
N ALA A 87 0.25 -18.12 15.85
CA ALA A 87 -0.94 -17.38 15.41
C ALA A 87 -0.63 -15.95 14.94
N ARG A 88 0.39 -15.30 15.51
CA ARG A 88 0.83 -13.97 15.09
C ARG A 88 1.64 -14.03 13.80
N ALA A 89 2.51 -15.03 13.64
CA ALA A 89 3.23 -15.25 12.39
C ALA A 89 2.27 -15.51 11.22
N GLU A 90 1.28 -16.38 11.43
CA GLU A 90 0.22 -16.66 10.46
C GLU A 90 -0.58 -15.40 10.10
N ALA A 91 -0.96 -14.58 11.08
CA ALA A 91 -1.65 -13.33 10.83
C ALA A 91 -0.82 -12.34 9.98
N VAL A 92 0.50 -12.24 10.22
CA VAL A 92 1.41 -11.40 9.43
C VAL A 92 1.44 -11.85 7.97
N LEU A 93 1.59 -13.16 7.74
CA LEU A 93 1.61 -13.72 6.39
C LEU A 93 0.25 -13.53 5.70
N ALA A 94 -0.84 -13.93 6.37
CA ALA A 94 -2.20 -13.84 5.85
C ALA A 94 -2.56 -12.41 5.44
N GLU A 95 -2.19 -11.42 6.25
CA GLU A 95 -2.48 -10.02 5.93
C GLU A 95 -1.81 -9.54 4.63
N ARG A 96 -0.58 -9.99 4.34
CA ARG A 96 0.11 -9.67 3.09
C ARG A 96 -0.54 -10.38 1.92
N LEU A 97 -0.81 -11.67 2.08
CA LEU A 97 -1.33 -12.51 1.01
C LEU A 97 -2.75 -12.14 0.62
N CYS A 98 -3.57 -11.70 1.58
CA CYS A 98 -4.90 -11.16 1.33
C CYS A 98 -4.87 -9.90 0.44
N ARG A 99 -3.76 -9.17 0.34
CA ARG A 99 -3.65 -8.02 -0.58
C ARG A 99 -3.74 -8.45 -2.04
N ALA A 100 -3.38 -9.69 -2.38
CA ALA A 100 -3.48 -10.19 -3.75
C ALA A 100 -4.92 -10.56 -4.16
N GLU A 101 -5.86 -10.64 -3.22
CA GLU A 101 -7.23 -11.10 -3.50
C GLU A 101 -8.01 -10.19 -4.47
N PRO A 102 -7.97 -8.84 -4.34
CA PRO A 102 -8.52 -7.95 -5.36
C PRO A 102 -7.99 -8.22 -6.77
N LEU A 103 -6.69 -8.52 -6.91
CA LEU A 103 -6.08 -8.83 -8.22
C LEU A 103 -6.65 -10.12 -8.79
N ARG A 104 -6.79 -11.16 -7.96
CA ARG A 104 -7.39 -12.43 -8.39
C ARG A 104 -8.80 -12.24 -8.93
N ARG A 105 -9.62 -11.49 -8.20
CA ARG A 105 -11.00 -11.19 -8.60
C ARG A 105 -11.06 -10.33 -9.86
N MET A 106 -10.21 -9.30 -9.93
CA MET A 106 -10.08 -8.40 -11.09
C MET A 106 -9.78 -9.16 -12.38
N LEU A 107 -8.89 -10.16 -12.35
CA LEU A 107 -8.55 -10.95 -13.55
C LEU A 107 -9.71 -11.77 -14.10
N THR A 108 -10.72 -12.06 -13.27
CA THR A 108 -11.90 -12.85 -13.63
C THR A 108 -13.17 -12.02 -13.83
N ASP A 109 -13.09 -10.70 -13.66
CA ASP A 109 -14.25 -9.81 -13.72
C ASP A 109 -14.39 -9.19 -15.12
N ASP A 110 -15.36 -9.67 -15.89
CA ASP A 110 -15.64 -9.17 -17.24
C ASP A 110 -16.10 -7.70 -17.27
N ASP A 111 -16.50 -7.14 -16.11
CA ASP A 111 -16.84 -5.73 -15.98
C ASP A 111 -15.63 -4.83 -15.72
N TRP A 112 -14.44 -5.40 -15.56
CA TRP A 112 -13.20 -4.67 -15.31
C TRP A 112 -12.16 -4.92 -16.39
N GLU A 113 -11.86 -3.86 -17.14
CA GLU A 113 -10.78 -3.87 -18.12
C GLU A 113 -9.53 -3.18 -17.55
N ALA A 114 -8.68 -3.97 -16.88
CA ALA A 114 -7.36 -3.52 -16.44
C ALA A 114 -6.42 -3.31 -17.63
N GLU A 115 -5.47 -2.39 -17.46
CA GLU A 115 -4.38 -2.16 -18.43
C GLU A 115 -3.66 -3.49 -18.76
N PRO A 116 -3.40 -3.81 -20.05
CA PRO A 116 -2.86 -5.11 -20.45
C PRO A 116 -1.57 -5.51 -19.72
N GLY A 117 -0.61 -4.60 -19.57
CA GLY A 117 0.64 -4.85 -18.85
C GLY A 117 0.43 -5.11 -17.35
N LEU A 118 -0.48 -4.38 -16.71
CA LEU A 118 -0.86 -4.62 -15.32
C LEU A 118 -1.57 -5.99 -15.16
N ARG A 119 -2.41 -6.37 -16.11
CA ARG A 119 -3.08 -7.69 -16.14
C ARG A 119 -2.05 -8.81 -16.21
N GLU A 120 -1.05 -8.67 -17.08
CA GLU A 120 0.06 -9.62 -17.22
C GLU A 120 0.89 -9.72 -15.92
N ARG A 121 1.32 -8.58 -15.36
CA ARG A 121 2.05 -8.56 -14.07
C ARG A 121 1.23 -9.13 -12.92
N SER A 122 -0.08 -8.90 -12.90
CA SER A 122 -0.98 -9.49 -11.89
C SER A 122 -1.05 -11.00 -12.03
N ALA A 123 -1.11 -11.51 -13.25
CA ALA A 123 -1.09 -12.94 -13.52
C ALA A 123 0.26 -13.58 -13.12
N LEU A 124 1.38 -12.91 -13.40
CA LEU A 124 2.71 -13.36 -12.98
C LEU A 124 2.83 -13.45 -11.45
N LEU A 125 2.42 -12.40 -10.73
CA LEU A 125 2.39 -12.40 -9.27
C LEU A 125 1.55 -13.56 -8.73
N LEU A 126 0.31 -13.70 -9.22
CA LEU A 126 -0.60 -14.76 -8.77
C LEU A 126 -0.15 -16.16 -9.17
N GLY A 127 0.62 -16.28 -10.27
CA GLY A 127 1.24 -17.52 -10.70
C GLY A 127 2.31 -17.98 -9.72
N TYR A 128 3.20 -17.07 -9.28
CA TYR A 128 4.20 -17.35 -8.26
C TYR A 128 3.57 -17.84 -6.96
N LEU A 129 2.51 -17.15 -6.48
CA LEU A 129 1.78 -17.53 -5.25
C LEU A 129 1.10 -18.91 -5.28
N GLN A 130 1.19 -19.63 -6.39
CA GLN A 130 0.63 -20.98 -6.57
C GLN A 130 1.74 -22.03 -6.83
N GLU A 131 3.01 -21.62 -6.90
CA GLU A 131 4.16 -22.52 -7.11
C GLU A 131 4.55 -23.25 -5.82
N VAL A 132 4.49 -24.57 -5.80
CA VAL A 132 4.85 -25.39 -4.61
C VAL A 132 6.36 -25.47 -4.34
N HIS A 133 7.18 -25.15 -5.35
CA HIS A 133 8.65 -25.26 -5.34
C HIS A 133 9.29 -23.92 -5.76
N ASP A 134 8.97 -22.90 -5.00
CA ASP A 134 9.45 -21.53 -5.11
C ASP A 134 10.71 -21.29 -4.26
N LEU A 135 10.96 -20.06 -3.80
CA LEU A 135 12.17 -19.74 -3.04
C LEU A 135 12.18 -20.45 -1.68
N ILE A 136 11.02 -20.61 -1.04
CA ILE A 136 10.89 -21.33 0.24
C ILE A 136 9.78 -22.37 0.10
N PRO A 137 10.10 -23.67 0.05
CA PRO A 137 9.09 -24.69 -0.17
C PRO A 137 7.89 -24.62 0.79
N ASP A 138 6.68 -24.62 0.22
CA ASP A 138 5.39 -24.49 0.92
C ASP A 138 5.16 -25.48 2.07
N HIS A 139 5.75 -26.68 1.99
CA HIS A 139 5.57 -27.73 3.00
C HIS A 139 6.24 -27.40 4.34
N LEU A 140 7.06 -26.35 4.40
CA LEU A 140 7.73 -25.92 5.62
C LEU A 140 6.75 -25.16 6.54
N PRO A 141 6.48 -25.66 7.76
CA PRO A 141 5.54 -25.01 8.67
C PRO A 141 5.95 -23.57 8.98
N LEU A 142 4.96 -22.65 9.00
CA LEU A 142 5.08 -21.22 9.32
C LEU A 142 5.93 -20.36 8.38
N ILE A 143 6.92 -20.91 7.67
CA ILE A 143 7.83 -20.15 6.79
C ILE A 143 7.63 -20.41 5.31
N GLY A 144 6.92 -21.49 4.93
CA GLY A 144 6.72 -21.88 3.53
C GLY A 144 6.06 -20.84 2.63
N ARG A 145 5.43 -19.82 3.22
CA ARG A 145 4.79 -18.71 2.48
C ARG A 145 5.41 -17.35 2.75
N LEU A 146 6.64 -17.34 3.25
CA LEU A 146 7.33 -16.12 3.61
C LEU A 146 7.76 -15.34 2.37
N ASP A 147 8.32 -16.01 1.38
CA ASP A 147 8.72 -15.43 0.10
C ASP A 147 7.51 -14.97 -0.70
N ASP A 148 6.41 -15.71 -0.72
CA ASP A 148 5.11 -15.24 -1.21
C ASP A 148 4.70 -13.89 -0.60
N ALA A 149 4.68 -13.81 0.74
CA ALA A 149 4.27 -12.61 1.46
C ALA A 149 5.24 -11.46 1.23
N LEU A 150 6.54 -11.77 1.07
CA LEU A 150 7.59 -10.81 0.75
C LEU A 150 7.42 -10.26 -0.67
N LEU A 151 7.12 -11.12 -1.65
CA LEU A 151 6.89 -10.73 -3.03
C LEU A 151 5.71 -9.76 -3.12
N VAL A 152 4.59 -10.11 -2.48
CA VAL A 152 3.41 -9.23 -2.43
C VAL A 152 3.75 -7.90 -1.78
N GLU A 153 4.45 -7.91 -0.63
CA GLU A 153 4.83 -6.68 0.06
C GLU A 153 5.69 -5.76 -0.82
N LEU A 154 6.71 -6.30 -1.48
CA LEU A 154 7.66 -5.52 -2.27
C LEU A 154 7.06 -4.99 -3.57
N ALA A 155 6.19 -5.77 -4.20
CA ALA A 155 5.56 -5.41 -5.46
C ALA A 155 4.27 -4.59 -5.29
N TRP A 156 3.70 -4.51 -4.07
CA TRP A 156 2.35 -3.95 -3.85
C TRP A 156 2.16 -2.53 -4.39
N ASP A 157 3.18 -1.67 -4.30
CA ASP A 157 3.10 -0.29 -4.79
C ASP A 157 2.74 -0.22 -6.29
N SER A 158 3.14 -1.22 -7.10
CA SER A 158 2.81 -1.32 -8.53
C SER A 158 1.33 -1.66 -8.80
N PHE A 159 0.63 -2.21 -7.81
CA PHE A 159 -0.74 -2.73 -7.93
C PHE A 159 -1.76 -1.97 -7.10
N ALA A 160 -1.31 -1.23 -6.08
CA ALA A 160 -2.16 -0.66 -5.05
C ALA A 160 -3.25 0.28 -5.59
N ALA A 161 -2.91 1.09 -6.60
CA ALA A 161 -3.86 2.02 -7.21
C ALA A 161 -5.01 1.28 -7.92
N GLU A 162 -4.67 0.37 -8.84
CA GLU A 162 -5.68 -0.42 -9.55
C GLU A 162 -6.52 -1.27 -8.60
N ALA A 163 -5.88 -1.93 -7.62
CA ALA A 163 -6.59 -2.76 -6.65
C ALA A 163 -7.58 -1.93 -5.82
N ALA A 164 -7.26 -0.67 -5.52
CA ALA A 164 -8.16 0.25 -4.82
C ALA A 164 -9.33 0.67 -5.72
N ASP A 165 -9.07 1.03 -6.96
CA ASP A 165 -10.10 1.42 -7.92
C ASP A 165 -11.05 0.24 -8.22
N TYR A 166 -10.52 -0.99 -8.34
CA TYR A 166 -11.32 -2.21 -8.51
C TYR A 166 -12.24 -2.48 -7.32
N GLN A 167 -11.74 -2.31 -6.10
CA GLN A 167 -12.54 -2.45 -4.89
C GLN A 167 -13.63 -1.39 -4.80
N ASP A 168 -13.32 -0.14 -5.16
CA ASP A 168 -14.30 0.94 -5.18
C ASP A 168 -15.39 0.69 -6.22
N PHE A 169 -15.02 0.24 -7.42
CA PHE A 169 -15.96 -0.18 -8.44
C PHE A 169 -16.87 -1.32 -7.97
N CYS A 170 -16.31 -2.34 -7.32
CA CYS A 170 -17.10 -3.43 -6.74
C CYS A 170 -18.13 -2.92 -5.72
N ARG A 171 -17.71 -2.01 -4.84
CA ARG A 171 -18.60 -1.36 -3.87
C ARG A 171 -19.70 -0.58 -4.57
N PHE A 172 -19.35 0.30 -5.51
CA PHE A 172 -20.31 1.06 -6.31
C PHE A 172 -21.32 0.15 -7.01
N ARG A 173 -20.87 -0.93 -7.66
CA ARG A 173 -21.74 -1.90 -8.34
C ARG A 173 -22.72 -2.57 -7.37
N SER A 174 -22.26 -2.92 -6.16
CA SER A 174 -23.10 -3.55 -5.14
C SER A 174 -24.18 -2.61 -4.58
N GLU A 175 -23.83 -1.33 -4.39
CA GLU A 175 -24.71 -0.32 -3.78
C GLU A 175 -25.69 0.30 -4.79
N ARG A 176 -25.19 0.68 -5.97
CA ARG A 176 -25.95 1.44 -6.98
C ARG A 176 -26.63 0.57 -8.01
N ARG A 177 -26.14 -0.67 -8.21
CA ARG A 177 -26.65 -1.64 -9.19
C ARG A 177 -26.86 -1.00 -10.58
N PRO A 178 -25.82 -0.35 -11.16
CA PRO A 178 -25.94 0.29 -12.45
C PRO A 178 -26.35 -0.73 -13.52
N ARG A 179 -27.24 -0.32 -14.43
CA ARG A 179 -27.69 -1.13 -15.57
C ARG A 179 -26.79 -0.86 -16.78
N GLY A 180 -26.86 -1.73 -17.78
CA GLY A 180 -26.17 -1.57 -19.06
C GLY A 180 -25.19 -2.69 -19.36
N THR A 181 -24.30 -2.44 -20.31
CA THR A 181 -23.12 -3.24 -20.65
C THR A 181 -22.00 -3.05 -19.62
N PRO A 182 -20.97 -3.91 -19.61
CA PRO A 182 -19.74 -3.70 -18.83
C PRO A 182 -19.18 -2.28 -18.94
N ALA A 183 -19.01 -1.77 -20.16
CA ALA A 183 -18.49 -0.44 -20.43
C ALA A 183 -19.38 0.68 -19.87
N GLU A 184 -20.72 0.53 -19.96
CA GLU A 184 -21.65 1.51 -19.40
C GLU A 184 -21.63 1.52 -17.86
N ARG A 185 -21.52 0.34 -17.22
CA ARG A 185 -21.38 0.24 -15.77
C ARG A 185 -20.07 0.88 -15.30
N ARG A 186 -18.98 0.64 -16.03
CA ARG A 186 -17.67 1.25 -15.79
C ARG A 186 -17.73 2.77 -15.88
N LEU A 187 -18.28 3.30 -16.97
CA LEU A 187 -18.44 4.74 -17.17
C LEU A 187 -19.34 5.38 -16.10
N ALA A 188 -20.37 4.69 -15.64
CA ALA A 188 -21.22 5.17 -14.55
C ALA A 188 -20.44 5.33 -13.23
N TRP A 189 -19.53 4.39 -12.93
CA TRP A 189 -18.62 4.50 -11.78
C TRP A 189 -17.63 5.66 -11.95
N GLU A 190 -16.98 5.78 -13.10
CA GLU A 190 -16.02 6.87 -13.38
C GLU A 190 -16.67 8.25 -13.21
N ASN A 191 -17.90 8.41 -13.73
CA ASN A 191 -18.68 9.62 -13.55
C ASN A 191 -19.02 9.90 -12.08
N ALA A 192 -19.31 8.86 -11.29
CA ALA A 192 -19.57 9.00 -9.85
C ALA A 192 -18.31 9.46 -9.10
N VAL A 193 -17.15 8.87 -9.42
CA VAL A 193 -15.85 9.27 -8.87
C VAL A 193 -15.53 10.73 -9.21
N LEU A 194 -15.71 11.14 -10.47
CA LEU A 194 -15.51 12.52 -10.91
C LEU A 194 -16.45 13.51 -10.19
N ALA A 195 -17.72 13.14 -10.04
CA ALA A 195 -18.70 13.96 -9.33
C ALA A 195 -18.33 14.14 -7.85
N GLU A 196 -17.86 13.08 -7.18
CA GLU A 196 -17.38 13.15 -5.81
C GLU A 196 -16.13 14.04 -5.67
N ALA A 197 -15.16 13.89 -6.57
CA ALA A 197 -13.96 14.71 -6.59
C ALA A 197 -14.29 16.20 -6.79
N ALA A 198 -15.22 16.52 -7.70
CA ALA A 198 -15.69 17.89 -7.93
C ALA A 198 -16.36 18.48 -6.68
N LEU A 199 -17.20 17.71 -5.98
CA LEU A 199 -17.84 18.13 -4.74
C LEU A 199 -16.80 18.43 -3.64
N LEU A 200 -15.79 17.56 -3.48
CA LEU A 200 -14.72 17.76 -2.50
C LEU A 200 -13.89 19.01 -2.80
N GLN A 201 -13.59 19.26 -4.09
CA GLN A 201 -12.88 20.46 -4.51
C GLN A 201 -13.69 21.72 -4.23
N GLN A 202 -14.97 21.76 -4.58
CA GLN A 202 -15.86 22.87 -4.28
C GLN A 202 -15.93 23.14 -2.76
N ARG A 203 -16.01 22.09 -1.93
CA ARG A 203 -16.01 22.25 -0.46
C ARG A 203 -14.70 22.82 0.08
N ARG A 204 -13.55 22.45 -0.51
CA ARG A 204 -12.24 23.03 -0.16
C ARG A 204 -12.19 24.52 -0.50
N GLU A 205 -12.66 24.89 -1.69
CA GLU A 205 -12.71 26.29 -2.14
C GLU A 205 -13.61 27.15 -1.26
N LEU A 206 -14.81 26.68 -0.91
CA LEU A 206 -15.72 27.39 -0.01
C LEU A 206 -15.13 27.58 1.40
N ARG A 207 -14.40 26.58 1.92
CA ARG A 207 -13.70 26.70 3.22
C ARG A 207 -12.47 27.62 3.16
N ALA A 208 -11.83 27.72 2.00
CA ALA A 208 -10.67 28.56 1.79
C ALA A 208 -11.02 30.04 1.56
N ARG A 209 -12.29 30.35 1.23
CA ARG A 209 -12.77 31.74 1.17
C ARG A 209 -12.74 32.33 2.59
N PRO A 210 -11.94 33.37 2.84
CA PRO A 210 -12.08 34.13 4.07
C PRO A 210 -13.51 34.71 4.05
N TYR A 211 -14.27 34.51 5.11
CA TYR A 211 -15.43 35.38 5.34
C TYR A 211 -14.89 36.80 5.24
N ALA A 212 -15.35 37.57 4.26
CA ALA A 212 -14.97 38.96 4.12
C ALA A 212 -15.15 39.60 5.50
N ALA A 213 -14.04 39.96 6.14
CA ALA A 213 -14.06 40.76 7.35
C ALA A 213 -14.90 41.98 7.00
N GLY A 214 -16.06 42.09 7.63
CA GLY A 214 -17.07 43.07 7.26
C GLY A 214 -16.40 44.43 7.08
N GLU A 215 -16.55 45.01 5.88
CA GLU A 215 -16.25 46.42 5.73
C GLU A 215 -17.00 47.15 6.85
N PRO A 216 -16.31 47.95 7.69
CA PRO A 216 -17.03 48.75 8.67
C PRO A 216 -17.96 49.67 7.89
N LEU A 217 -19.26 49.46 8.04
CA LEU A 217 -20.31 50.30 7.48
C LEU A 217 -19.94 51.76 7.78
N ARG A 218 -19.65 52.54 6.73
CA ARG A 218 -19.42 53.98 6.86
C ARG A 218 -20.65 54.56 7.55
N PRO A 219 -20.52 55.23 8.71
CA PRO A 219 -21.65 55.91 9.31
C PRO A 219 -22.01 57.09 8.40
N MET A 220 -23.00 56.89 7.54
CA MET A 220 -23.79 57.98 7.02
C MET A 220 -24.66 58.50 8.17
N ILE A 221 -24.65 59.82 8.34
CA ILE A 221 -25.47 60.67 9.21
C ILE A 221 -24.67 61.34 10.35
N ARG A 222 -24.46 62.65 10.21
CA ARG A 222 -25.15 63.60 11.10
C ARG A 222 -25.63 64.84 10.35
N VAL A 223 -26.83 65.22 10.77
CA VAL A 223 -27.65 66.37 10.44
C VAL A 223 -27.22 67.58 11.28
N SER A 224 -27.58 68.77 10.76
CA SER A 224 -27.44 70.15 11.27
C SER A 224 -26.14 70.87 10.95
#